data_AF-A0A2K1SUJ4-F1
#
_entry.id   AF-A0A2K1SUJ4-F1
#
_cell.length_a   1.000
_cell.length_b   1.000
_cell.length_c   1.000
_cell.angle_alpha   90.00
_cell.angle_beta   90.00
_cell.angle_gamma   90.00
#
_symmetry.space_group_name_H-M   'P 1'
#
loop_
_entity.id
_entity.type
_entity.pdbx_description
1 polymer ?
#
loop_
_entity_poly.entity_id
_entity_poly.type
_entity_poly.pdbx_seq_one_letter_code
_entity_poly.pdbx_strand_id
1 'polypeptide(L)'
;MFCINCGNKLESSDKFCTKCGTPADNASKKPFYTQKKFMIPIIALVVLVLICSCTGIALYVSNKNHSSLFSTSQSIVIPKVLQSQSAQSVVDSLHKKGANARLVKEFSAKNSGDFVRYKNVKQGDRVDKNHVVEVVESKGPGVPEKGVVGASLEKAEKIVKSMGVTVRLHHVPATDSAVGKIVASSPVPGNAVGKDDVIHIAVGENTDGVPVNVFGVDKEKAKDMLSSKPFSVDLRPKFSSAKYFGKIVGAYPALGTKGDPKSVTLYYGVDASKAKNVVTEPTDFGDKTAYLVTRAGSFVGKWCTKSGNCIKLIPRLMSNEQFVEERNIRRLIPADIADKNGRIPDESHKGYLNSKGVLELNSGSQDPTGYAVFDKNLPNSSMMRNHLISGDTGAVELYSEGAIVQCDNQDVPVGDTTSTCLNGKYVQLPHNDPDEYDRIKNDPGADVGFYYTMQDFMVVVPVGAKFDKLLNSGYFVGKGETKPDLTRPFILRRNPKLYKETRKNLPAGGGDWVNPFVPTEHSRAVPFAPAPDDSNAYYLVEEPFDWDTSTSESL
;
A
#
# COMPACT_ATOMS: atom_id res chain seq x y z
N MET A 1 -20.20 18.32 -32.96
CA MET A 1 -18.76 18.67 -32.86
C MET A 1 -18.02 17.47 -32.25
N PHE A 2 -16.69 17.45 -32.18
CA PHE A 2 -15.98 16.34 -31.51
C PHE A 2 -15.10 16.88 -30.38
N CYS A 3 -15.08 16.16 -29.26
CA CYS A 3 -14.25 16.49 -28.11
C CYS A 3 -12.77 16.43 -28.49
N ILE A 4 -12.01 17.50 -28.23
CA ILE A 4 -10.59 17.57 -28.57
C ILE A 4 -9.73 16.59 -27.76
N ASN A 5 -10.17 16.24 -26.55
CA ASN A 5 -9.40 15.40 -25.64
C ASN A 5 -9.58 13.89 -25.93
N CYS A 6 -10.80 13.45 -26.24
CA CYS A 6 -11.11 12.02 -26.37
C CYS A 6 -11.76 11.62 -27.71
N GLY A 7 -12.01 12.58 -28.61
CA GLY A 7 -12.60 12.34 -29.93
C GLY A 7 -14.09 11.95 -29.92
N ASN A 8 -14.75 11.92 -28.76
CA ASN A 8 -16.16 11.57 -28.69
C ASN A 8 -17.05 12.62 -29.38
N LYS A 9 -18.14 12.17 -30.01
CA LYS A 9 -19.12 13.07 -30.65
C LYS A 9 -19.86 13.85 -29.55
N LEU A 10 -19.96 15.16 -29.75
CA LEU A 10 -20.69 16.09 -28.87
C LEU A 10 -21.94 16.58 -29.60
N GLU A 11 -23.08 16.54 -28.89
CA GLU A 11 -24.33 17.12 -29.34
C GLU A 11 -24.37 18.63 -29.01
N SER A 12 -25.15 19.41 -29.76
CA SER A 12 -25.11 20.88 -29.70
C SER A 12 -25.56 21.49 -28.36
N SER A 13 -26.22 20.71 -27.50
CA SER A 13 -26.68 21.12 -26.16
C SER A 13 -25.71 20.72 -25.03
N ASP A 14 -24.66 19.96 -25.33
CA ASP A 14 -23.74 19.46 -24.30
C ASP A 14 -22.82 20.59 -23.81
N LYS A 15 -22.81 20.85 -22.49
CA LYS A 15 -21.86 21.78 -21.87
C LYS A 15 -20.49 21.14 -21.60
N PHE A 16 -20.47 19.81 -21.44
CA PHE A 16 -19.27 19.02 -21.19
C PHE A 16 -19.34 17.69 -21.94
N CYS A 17 -18.19 17.14 -22.31
CA CYS A 17 -18.11 15.81 -22.90
C CYS A 17 -18.56 14.76 -21.88
N THR A 18 -19.65 14.06 -22.18
CA THR A 18 -20.24 13.01 -21.34
C THR A 18 -19.30 11.82 -21.07
N LYS A 19 -18.21 11.70 -21.84
CA LYS A 19 -17.21 10.63 -21.71
C LYS A 19 -16.00 11.00 -20.84
N CYS A 20 -15.56 12.25 -20.86
CA CYS A 20 -14.29 12.64 -20.20
C CYS A 20 -14.36 13.99 -19.45
N GLY A 21 -15.52 14.62 -19.37
CA GLY A 21 -15.74 15.86 -18.62
C GLY A 21 -15.16 17.13 -19.25
N THR A 22 -14.53 17.04 -20.43
CA THR A 22 -13.92 18.21 -21.10
C THR A 22 -15.01 19.20 -21.55
N PRO A 23 -14.89 20.52 -21.23
CA PRO A 23 -15.85 21.54 -21.65
C PRO A 23 -16.05 21.58 -23.18
N ALA A 24 -17.30 21.69 -23.63
CA ALA A 24 -17.68 21.53 -25.04
C ALA A 24 -17.27 22.71 -25.95
N ASP A 25 -16.93 23.84 -25.33
CA ASP A 25 -16.36 25.05 -25.92
C ASP A 25 -14.94 24.82 -26.48
N ASN A 26 -14.25 23.74 -26.08
CA ASN A 26 -12.97 23.31 -26.66
C ASN A 26 -13.11 22.29 -27.81
N ALA A 27 -14.18 22.35 -28.62
CA ALA A 27 -14.42 21.38 -29.69
C ALA A 27 -13.92 21.83 -31.08
N SER A 28 -13.37 20.90 -31.87
CA SER A 28 -12.89 21.18 -33.24
C SER A 28 -14.00 20.99 -34.29
N LYS A 29 -14.03 21.87 -35.31
CA LYS A 29 -14.91 21.75 -36.50
C LYS A 29 -14.11 21.14 -37.67
N LYS A 30 -14.54 19.99 -38.21
CA LYS A 30 -14.03 19.49 -39.51
C LYS A 30 -14.75 20.21 -40.67
N PRO A 31 -14.07 20.48 -41.79
CA PRO A 31 -14.68 21.17 -42.93
C PRO A 31 -15.64 20.23 -43.69
N PHE A 32 -16.80 20.77 -44.04
CA PHE A 32 -17.83 20.12 -44.86
C PHE A 32 -17.49 20.29 -46.35
N TYR A 33 -17.33 19.20 -47.10
CA TYR A 33 -17.23 19.23 -48.56
C TYR A 33 -18.65 19.22 -49.14
N THR A 34 -19.03 20.27 -49.87
CA THR A 34 -20.36 20.43 -50.47
C THR A 34 -20.36 19.93 -51.93
N GLN A 35 -21.22 18.97 -52.24
CA GLN A 35 -21.51 18.56 -53.62
C GLN A 35 -22.49 19.55 -54.25
N LYS A 36 -22.11 20.14 -55.40
CA LYS A 36 -23.03 20.83 -56.31
C LYS A 36 -23.34 19.94 -57.52
N LYS A 37 -24.64 19.80 -57.80
CA LYS A 37 -25.22 19.22 -59.02
C LYS A 37 -25.07 20.19 -60.21
N PHE A 38 -24.82 19.67 -61.40
CA PHE A 38 -25.25 20.27 -62.68
C PHE A 38 -25.59 19.16 -63.69
N MET A 39 -26.69 19.36 -64.42
CA MET A 39 -27.25 18.47 -65.45
C MET A 39 -26.60 18.69 -66.83
N ILE A 40 -26.28 17.59 -67.53
CA ILE A 40 -26.60 17.15 -68.93
C ILE A 40 -26.44 18.18 -70.10
N PRO A 41 -25.99 17.83 -71.35
CA PRO A 41 -26.05 16.52 -72.03
C PRO A 41 -24.77 16.07 -72.78
N ILE A 42 -24.75 14.84 -73.29
CA ILE A 42 -24.62 14.53 -74.74
C ILE A 42 -24.45 13.01 -74.92
N ILE A 43 -25.56 12.43 -75.36
CA ILE A 43 -25.75 11.09 -75.88
C ILE A 43 -25.06 11.04 -77.24
N ALA A 44 -23.79 10.62 -77.27
CA ALA A 44 -23.08 10.29 -78.52
C ALA A 44 -21.80 9.46 -78.28
N LEU A 45 -21.22 9.46 -77.08
CA LEU A 45 -19.94 8.79 -76.81
C LEU A 45 -20.07 7.34 -76.28
N VAL A 46 -21.26 6.93 -75.83
CA VAL A 46 -21.48 5.66 -75.12
C VAL A 46 -21.43 4.43 -76.07
N VAL A 47 -21.70 4.61 -77.36
CA VAL A 47 -21.72 3.49 -78.32
C VAL A 47 -20.33 3.21 -78.94
N LEU A 48 -19.42 4.20 -78.95
CA LEU A 48 -18.08 4.05 -79.52
C LEU A 48 -17.03 3.54 -78.49
N VAL A 49 -17.26 3.77 -77.20
CA VAL A 49 -16.40 3.26 -76.11
C VAL A 49 -16.64 1.77 -75.83
N LEU A 50 -17.87 1.26 -76.05
CA LEU A 50 -18.21 -0.14 -75.81
C LEU A 50 -17.62 -1.12 -76.85
N ILE A 51 -17.29 -0.64 -78.06
CA ILE A 51 -16.70 -1.49 -79.11
C ILE A 51 -15.15 -1.48 -79.04
N CYS A 52 -14.53 -0.40 -78.56
CA CYS A 52 -13.07 -0.34 -78.35
C CYS A 52 -12.61 -0.95 -77.01
N SER A 53 -13.49 -1.13 -76.02
CA SER A 53 -13.15 -1.82 -74.76
C SER A 53 -13.06 -3.34 -74.90
N CYS A 54 -13.69 -3.94 -75.91
CA CYS A 54 -13.69 -5.41 -76.08
C CYS A 54 -12.48 -5.94 -76.86
N THR A 55 -11.85 -5.15 -77.72
CA THR A 55 -10.67 -5.56 -78.52
C THR A 55 -9.33 -5.17 -77.88
N GLY A 56 -9.29 -4.12 -77.05
CA GLY A 56 -8.07 -3.73 -76.31
C GLY A 56 -7.74 -4.64 -75.12
N ILE A 57 -8.73 -5.29 -74.52
CA ILE A 57 -8.52 -6.20 -73.37
C ILE A 57 -7.99 -7.57 -73.83
N ALA A 58 -8.35 -8.05 -75.02
CA ALA A 58 -7.87 -9.32 -75.54
C ALA A 58 -6.38 -9.32 -75.92
N LEU A 59 -5.80 -8.15 -76.27
CA LEU A 59 -4.39 -8.04 -76.67
C LEU A 59 -3.45 -7.56 -75.55
N TYR A 60 -3.95 -6.96 -74.46
CA TYR A 60 -3.13 -6.69 -73.27
C TYR A 60 -2.96 -7.92 -72.36
N VAL A 61 -3.88 -8.90 -72.45
CA VAL A 61 -3.83 -10.15 -71.67
C VAL A 61 -2.84 -11.18 -72.25
N SER A 62 -2.34 -11.00 -73.49
CA SER A 62 -1.42 -11.96 -74.12
C SER A 62 0.08 -11.59 -74.07
N ASN A 63 0.47 -10.48 -73.41
CA ASN A 63 1.88 -10.07 -73.39
C ASN A 63 2.44 -9.65 -72.01
N LYS A 64 1.87 -10.19 -70.93
CA LYS A 64 2.55 -10.22 -69.63
C LYS A 64 2.60 -11.65 -69.12
N ASN A 65 3.81 -12.19 -69.21
CA ASN A 65 4.21 -13.47 -68.64
C ASN A 65 3.46 -13.79 -67.35
N HIS A 66 2.85 -14.98 -67.39
CA HIS A 66 2.28 -15.68 -66.25
C HIS A 66 3.21 -15.64 -65.03
N SER A 67 2.86 -14.81 -64.05
CA SER A 67 3.25 -15.03 -62.65
C SER A 67 2.08 -14.64 -61.75
N SER A 68 1.25 -15.63 -61.46
CA SER A 68 0.43 -15.76 -60.25
C SER A 68 0.00 -14.47 -59.54
N LEU A 69 -1.20 -13.95 -59.86
CA LEU A 69 -2.01 -13.22 -58.88
C LEU A 69 -2.68 -14.24 -57.93
N PHE A 70 -1.86 -14.97 -57.19
CA PHE A 70 -2.26 -15.58 -55.95
C PHE A 70 -1.61 -14.74 -54.86
N SER A 71 -2.39 -13.84 -54.25
CA SER A 71 -2.04 -13.36 -52.91
C SER A 71 -2.20 -14.58 -52.00
N THR A 72 -1.17 -15.42 -51.96
CA THR A 72 -1.07 -16.50 -50.99
C THR A 72 -1.14 -15.82 -49.63
N SER A 73 -2.27 -15.96 -48.92
CA SER A 73 -2.32 -15.68 -47.49
C SER A 73 -1.18 -16.51 -46.90
N GLN A 74 -0.07 -15.84 -46.60
CA GLN A 74 1.07 -16.49 -45.99
C GLN A 74 0.61 -16.84 -44.57
N SER A 75 0.26 -18.10 -44.39
CA SER A 75 -0.17 -18.63 -43.11
C SER A 75 1.03 -19.12 -42.32
N ILE A 76 0.98 -18.95 -41.01
CA ILE A 76 1.98 -19.41 -40.05
C ILE A 76 1.37 -20.55 -39.24
N VAL A 77 2.15 -21.62 -39.07
CA VAL A 77 1.79 -22.72 -38.19
C VAL A 77 2.23 -22.38 -36.77
N ILE A 78 1.28 -22.39 -35.84
CA ILE A 78 1.54 -22.15 -34.42
C ILE A 78 2.44 -23.26 -33.86
N PRO A 79 3.61 -22.94 -33.29
CA PRO A 79 4.56 -23.95 -32.86
C PRO A 79 4.07 -24.71 -31.62
N LYS A 80 4.48 -25.98 -31.53
CA LYS A 80 4.39 -26.74 -30.29
C LYS A 80 5.39 -26.19 -29.28
N VAL A 81 4.96 -26.03 -28.02
CA VAL A 81 5.75 -25.43 -26.94
C VAL A 81 5.85 -26.43 -25.79
N LEU A 82 7.06 -26.62 -25.26
CA LEU A 82 7.33 -27.46 -24.10
C LEU A 82 6.84 -26.80 -22.80
N GLN A 83 6.46 -27.60 -21.79
CA GLN A 83 5.74 -27.13 -20.60
C GLN A 83 6.51 -26.21 -19.63
N SER A 84 7.72 -25.76 -19.95
CA SER A 84 8.57 -24.89 -19.10
C SER A 84 9.29 -23.79 -19.88
N GLN A 85 8.90 -23.52 -21.13
CA GLN A 85 9.47 -22.38 -21.86
C GLN A 85 8.94 -21.06 -21.31
N SER A 86 9.80 -20.04 -21.26
CA SER A 86 9.38 -18.67 -21.00
C SER A 86 8.39 -18.21 -22.07
N ALA A 87 7.31 -17.55 -21.66
CA ALA A 87 6.32 -16.98 -22.57
C ALA A 87 6.94 -15.97 -23.53
N GLN A 88 7.93 -15.21 -23.07
CA GLN A 88 8.65 -14.24 -23.90
C GLN A 88 9.41 -14.93 -25.04
N SER A 89 10.10 -16.05 -24.75
CA SER A 89 10.79 -16.84 -25.78
C SER A 89 9.83 -17.37 -26.86
N VAL A 90 8.61 -17.74 -26.48
CA VAL A 90 7.56 -18.15 -27.42
C VAL A 90 7.14 -17.00 -28.33
N VAL A 91 6.94 -15.80 -27.77
CA VAL A 91 6.64 -14.58 -28.55
C VAL A 91 7.79 -14.27 -29.51
N ASP A 92 9.04 -14.30 -29.04
CA ASP A 92 10.21 -14.03 -29.88
C ASP A 92 10.32 -15.05 -31.03
N SER A 93 10.00 -16.33 -30.77
CA SER A 93 9.97 -17.39 -31.78
C SER A 93 8.88 -17.16 -32.83
N LEU A 94 7.70 -16.69 -32.43
CA LEU A 94 6.61 -16.32 -33.33
C LEU A 94 6.98 -15.12 -34.19
N HIS A 95 7.58 -14.08 -33.60
CA HIS A 95 8.07 -12.91 -34.34
C HIS A 95 9.15 -13.28 -35.36
N LYS A 96 10.10 -14.15 -34.99
CA LYS A 96 11.12 -14.68 -35.92
C LYS A 96 10.51 -15.45 -37.10
N LYS A 97 9.34 -16.07 -36.91
CA LYS A 97 8.58 -16.73 -37.99
C LYS A 97 7.67 -15.79 -38.77
N GLY A 98 7.67 -14.49 -38.43
CA GLY A 98 6.89 -13.45 -39.08
C GLY A 98 5.43 -13.36 -38.63
N ALA A 99 5.08 -13.93 -37.47
CA ALA A 99 3.75 -13.79 -36.87
C ALA A 99 3.71 -12.58 -35.94
N ASN A 100 2.56 -11.91 -35.90
CA ASN A 100 2.28 -10.95 -34.84
C ASN A 100 1.93 -11.71 -33.55
N ALA A 101 2.61 -11.42 -32.45
CA ALA A 101 2.33 -12.04 -31.16
C ALA A 101 2.49 -11.05 -30.01
N ARG A 102 1.70 -11.23 -28.94
CA ARG A 102 1.79 -10.42 -27.72
C ARG A 102 1.55 -11.24 -26.47
N LEU A 103 2.11 -10.79 -25.35
CA LEU A 103 1.87 -11.40 -24.05
C LEU A 103 0.55 -10.94 -23.44
N VAL A 104 -0.10 -11.88 -22.74
CA VAL A 104 -1.24 -11.64 -21.85
C VAL A 104 -0.94 -12.33 -20.54
N LYS A 105 -1.08 -11.64 -19.40
CA LYS A 105 -0.72 -12.20 -18.09
C LYS A 105 -1.94 -12.77 -17.37
N GLU A 106 -1.83 -14.00 -16.87
CA GLU A 106 -2.87 -14.67 -16.07
C GLU A 106 -2.23 -15.47 -14.91
N PHE A 107 -2.96 -15.66 -13.81
CA PHE A 107 -2.50 -16.56 -12.73
C PHE A 107 -2.63 -18.02 -13.15
N SER A 108 -1.68 -18.86 -12.73
CA SER A 108 -1.68 -20.29 -13.04
C SER A 108 -0.78 -21.08 -12.08
N ALA A 109 -0.85 -22.41 -12.11
CA ALA A 109 0.08 -23.27 -11.37
C ALA A 109 1.55 -23.21 -11.80
N LYS A 110 1.88 -22.48 -12.88
CA LYS A 110 3.26 -22.35 -13.38
C LYS A 110 4.00 -21.20 -12.72
N ASN A 111 5.34 -21.24 -12.75
CA ASN A 111 6.17 -20.15 -12.26
C ASN A 111 5.90 -18.85 -13.03
N SER A 112 6.08 -17.72 -12.36
CA SER A 112 5.95 -16.40 -12.99
C SER A 112 6.90 -16.29 -14.21
N GLY A 113 6.37 -15.84 -15.35
CA GLY A 113 7.11 -15.73 -16.62
C GLY A 113 6.99 -16.94 -17.56
N ASP A 114 6.49 -18.08 -17.09
CA ASP A 114 6.35 -19.29 -17.90
C ASP A 114 5.19 -19.20 -18.90
N PHE A 115 5.33 -19.88 -20.03
CA PHE A 115 4.25 -20.09 -21.00
C PHE A 115 3.17 -20.99 -20.43
N VAL A 116 1.93 -20.48 -20.39
CA VAL A 116 0.75 -21.23 -19.96
C VAL A 116 0.08 -21.89 -21.15
N ARG A 117 -0.38 -21.07 -22.11
CA ARG A 117 -1.11 -21.50 -23.31
C ARG A 117 -1.16 -20.38 -24.35
N TYR A 118 -1.62 -20.72 -25.55
CA TYR A 118 -2.14 -19.74 -26.48
C TYR A 118 -3.61 -19.46 -26.16
N LYS A 119 -4.02 -18.19 -26.13
CA LYS A 119 -5.35 -17.79 -25.70
C LYS A 119 -6.41 -17.88 -26.78
N ASN A 120 -6.04 -17.49 -28.00
CA ASN A 120 -6.95 -17.35 -29.14
C ASN A 120 -6.67 -18.34 -30.29
N VAL A 121 -5.65 -19.18 -30.14
CA VAL A 121 -5.23 -20.18 -31.13
C VAL A 121 -4.78 -21.45 -30.41
N LYS A 122 -4.61 -22.56 -31.14
CA LYS A 122 -4.07 -23.82 -30.62
C LYS A 122 -2.74 -24.17 -31.30
N GLN A 123 -1.96 -25.02 -30.64
CA GLN A 123 -0.73 -25.54 -31.22
C GLN A 123 -1.02 -26.31 -32.52
N GLY A 124 -0.29 -26.01 -33.59
CA GLY A 124 -0.50 -26.60 -34.91
C GLY A 124 -1.52 -25.88 -35.79
N ASP A 125 -2.26 -24.90 -35.27
CA ASP A 125 -3.17 -24.09 -36.09
C ASP A 125 -2.41 -23.33 -37.18
N ARG A 126 -3.05 -23.15 -38.34
CA ARG A 126 -2.58 -22.23 -39.38
C ARG A 126 -3.33 -20.92 -39.24
N VAL A 127 -2.59 -19.84 -39.01
CA VAL A 127 -3.16 -18.50 -38.87
C VAL A 127 -2.55 -17.54 -39.88
N ASP A 128 -3.32 -16.55 -40.33
CA ASP A 128 -2.79 -15.50 -41.19
C ASP A 128 -1.69 -14.70 -40.48
N LYS A 129 -0.66 -14.23 -41.20
CA LYS A 129 0.42 -13.41 -40.64
C LYS A 129 -0.05 -12.19 -39.86
N ASN A 130 -1.17 -11.58 -40.27
CA ASN A 130 -1.71 -10.40 -39.61
C ASN A 130 -2.48 -10.75 -38.31
N HIS A 131 -2.81 -12.02 -38.09
CA HIS A 131 -3.47 -12.46 -36.87
C HIS A 131 -2.52 -12.32 -35.67
N VAL A 132 -2.97 -11.60 -34.63
CA VAL A 132 -2.19 -11.43 -33.41
C VAL A 132 -2.38 -12.64 -32.50
N VAL A 133 -1.34 -13.45 -32.36
CA VAL A 133 -1.31 -14.59 -31.45
C VAL A 133 -1.13 -14.11 -30.01
N GLU A 134 -2.08 -14.44 -29.13
CA GLU A 134 -2.00 -14.10 -27.72
C GLU A 134 -1.36 -15.24 -26.93
N VAL A 135 -0.17 -14.97 -26.40
CA VAL A 135 0.63 -15.89 -25.61
C VAL A 135 0.39 -15.60 -24.14
N VAL A 136 -0.12 -16.57 -23.39
CA VAL A 136 -0.41 -16.40 -21.96
C VAL A 136 0.86 -16.64 -21.14
N GLU A 137 1.31 -15.61 -20.45
CA GLU A 137 2.39 -15.63 -19.46
C GLU A 137 1.80 -15.85 -18.06
N SER A 138 2.38 -16.78 -17.30
CA SER A 138 2.00 -17.00 -15.92
C SER A 138 2.45 -15.84 -15.02
N LYS A 139 1.59 -15.43 -14.09
CA LYS A 139 1.94 -14.54 -12.97
C LYS A 139 2.39 -15.32 -11.71
N GLY A 140 2.53 -16.64 -11.80
CA GLY A 140 2.57 -17.54 -10.63
C GLY A 140 1.16 -17.96 -10.19
N PRO A 141 1.06 -18.83 -9.16
CA PRO A 141 -0.19 -19.09 -8.47
C PRO A 141 -0.76 -17.81 -7.86
N GLY A 142 -2.08 -17.65 -7.83
CA GLY A 142 -2.72 -16.45 -7.30
C GLY A 142 -4.23 -16.49 -7.37
N VAL A 143 -4.87 -15.48 -6.78
CA VAL A 143 -6.33 -15.33 -6.86
C VAL A 143 -6.66 -14.40 -8.02
N PRO A 144 -7.40 -14.84 -9.05
CA PRO A 144 -7.84 -13.96 -10.13
C PRO A 144 -8.65 -12.78 -9.63
N GLU A 145 -8.56 -11.64 -10.33
CA GLU A 145 -9.28 -10.42 -9.96
C GLU A 145 -10.81 -10.60 -9.94
N LYS A 146 -11.33 -11.54 -10.73
CA LYS A 146 -12.77 -11.83 -10.86
C LYS A 146 -13.04 -13.32 -10.77
N GLY A 147 -14.24 -13.65 -10.31
CA GLY A 147 -14.78 -15.02 -10.38
C GLY A 147 -14.56 -15.87 -9.12
N VAL A 148 -13.79 -15.38 -8.14
CA VAL A 148 -13.62 -16.03 -6.83
C VAL A 148 -14.55 -15.41 -5.79
N VAL A 149 -14.27 -14.19 -5.32
CA VAL A 149 -15.16 -13.47 -4.39
C VAL A 149 -16.52 -13.19 -5.06
N GLY A 150 -17.60 -13.51 -4.36
CA GLY A 150 -19.00 -13.45 -4.82
C GLY A 150 -19.49 -14.70 -5.55
N ALA A 151 -18.62 -15.66 -5.88
CA ALA A 151 -19.01 -16.91 -6.52
C ALA A 151 -19.52 -17.94 -5.51
N SER A 152 -20.19 -18.99 -6.00
CA SER A 152 -20.46 -20.20 -5.20
C SER A 152 -19.16 -20.94 -4.90
N LEU A 153 -19.17 -21.74 -3.83
CA LEU A 153 -18.03 -22.57 -3.44
C LEU A 153 -17.55 -23.46 -4.59
N GLU A 154 -18.46 -24.16 -5.27
CA GLU A 154 -18.13 -25.06 -6.39
C GLU A 154 -17.40 -24.34 -7.54
N LYS A 155 -17.81 -23.10 -7.87
CA LYS A 155 -17.18 -22.32 -8.93
C LYS A 155 -15.80 -21.81 -8.49
N ALA A 156 -15.70 -21.31 -7.26
CA ALA A 156 -14.45 -20.81 -6.72
C ALA A 156 -13.41 -21.93 -6.59
N GLU A 157 -13.82 -23.10 -6.09
CA GLU A 157 -13.01 -24.31 -5.94
C GLU A 157 -12.32 -24.70 -7.25
N LYS A 158 -13.07 -24.76 -8.36
CA LYS A 158 -12.52 -25.05 -9.70
C LYS A 158 -11.41 -24.07 -10.10
N ILE A 159 -11.55 -22.79 -9.73
CA ILE A 159 -10.58 -21.74 -10.05
C ILE A 159 -9.33 -21.89 -9.18
N VAL A 160 -9.49 -21.97 -7.85
CA VAL A 160 -8.34 -21.98 -6.92
C VAL A 160 -7.56 -23.28 -6.98
N LYS A 161 -8.21 -24.44 -7.18
CA LYS A 161 -7.50 -25.72 -7.39
C LYS A 161 -6.64 -25.73 -8.65
N SER A 162 -7.04 -24.99 -9.69
CA SER A 162 -6.25 -24.86 -10.93
C SER A 162 -4.91 -24.11 -10.72
N MET A 163 -4.71 -23.48 -9.56
CA MET A 163 -3.47 -22.81 -9.19
C MET A 163 -2.41 -23.75 -8.65
N GLY A 164 -2.72 -25.04 -8.42
CA GLY A 164 -1.73 -26.05 -8.03
C GLY A 164 -1.05 -25.82 -6.68
N VAL A 165 -1.70 -25.04 -5.80
CA VAL A 165 -1.24 -24.72 -4.44
C VAL A 165 -2.25 -25.19 -3.40
N THR A 166 -1.86 -25.27 -2.13
CA THR A 166 -2.78 -25.66 -1.07
C THR A 166 -3.89 -24.63 -0.91
N VAL A 167 -5.12 -25.09 -0.74
CA VAL A 167 -6.29 -24.24 -0.51
C VAL A 167 -6.90 -24.54 0.84
N ARG A 168 -7.13 -23.49 1.65
CA ARG A 168 -7.79 -23.56 2.95
C ARG A 168 -9.14 -22.87 2.88
N LEU A 169 -10.21 -23.58 3.27
CA LEU A 169 -11.56 -23.04 3.36
C LEU A 169 -11.87 -22.64 4.80
N HIS A 170 -12.40 -21.43 4.95
CA HIS A 170 -12.83 -20.88 6.23
C HIS A 170 -14.33 -20.56 6.17
N HIS A 171 -15.04 -20.90 7.23
CA HIS A 171 -16.46 -20.61 7.38
C HIS A 171 -16.63 -19.41 8.30
N VAL A 172 -17.21 -18.31 7.80
CA VAL A 172 -17.19 -17.00 8.47
C VAL A 172 -18.58 -16.34 8.52
N PRO A 173 -18.84 -15.49 9.52
CA PRO A 173 -20.03 -14.65 9.55
C PRO A 173 -20.18 -13.82 8.28
N ALA A 174 -21.38 -13.78 7.73
CA ALA A 174 -21.74 -12.95 6.58
C ALA A 174 -23.13 -12.33 6.75
N THR A 175 -23.43 -11.30 5.97
CA THR A 175 -24.82 -10.83 5.82
C THR A 175 -25.62 -11.82 4.98
N ASP A 176 -26.95 -11.85 5.16
CA ASP A 176 -27.87 -12.78 4.49
C ASP A 176 -27.66 -12.89 2.97
N SER A 177 -27.39 -11.76 2.30
CA SER A 177 -27.17 -11.73 0.84
C SER A 177 -25.92 -12.49 0.34
N ALA A 178 -25.01 -12.82 1.25
CA ALA A 178 -23.70 -13.39 0.98
C ALA A 178 -23.51 -14.81 1.53
N VAL A 179 -24.52 -15.37 2.22
CA VAL A 179 -24.51 -16.75 2.70
C VAL A 179 -24.34 -17.74 1.53
N GLY A 180 -23.48 -18.74 1.70
CA GLY A 180 -23.16 -19.77 0.70
C GLY A 180 -22.24 -19.30 -0.44
N LYS A 181 -21.77 -18.06 -0.41
CA LYS A 181 -20.85 -17.49 -1.41
C LYS A 181 -19.47 -17.26 -0.79
N ILE A 182 -18.44 -17.22 -1.64
CA ILE A 182 -17.12 -16.79 -1.21
C ILE A 182 -17.16 -15.29 -0.91
N VAL A 183 -16.79 -14.91 0.30
CA VAL A 183 -16.84 -13.52 0.79
C VAL A 183 -15.45 -12.88 0.91
N ALA A 184 -14.40 -13.69 1.01
CA ALA A 184 -13.01 -13.22 1.04
C ALA A 184 -12.03 -14.27 0.51
N SER A 185 -10.82 -13.82 0.21
CA SER A 185 -9.68 -14.67 -0.08
C SER A 185 -8.38 -14.03 0.41
N SER A 186 -7.38 -14.85 0.70
CA SER A 186 -5.99 -14.45 0.83
C SER A 186 -5.13 -15.29 -0.12
N PRO A 187 -4.34 -14.68 -1.00
CA PRO A 187 -4.26 -13.25 -1.26
C PRO A 187 -5.61 -12.63 -1.71
N VAL A 188 -5.77 -11.32 -1.52
CA VAL A 188 -6.94 -10.62 -2.06
C VAL A 188 -6.95 -10.67 -3.60
N PRO A 189 -8.13 -10.67 -4.26
CA PRO A 189 -8.24 -10.83 -5.70
C PRO A 189 -7.29 -9.91 -6.50
N GLY A 190 -6.64 -10.48 -7.50
CA GLY A 190 -5.65 -9.80 -8.34
C GLY A 190 -4.19 -9.98 -7.92
N ASN A 191 -3.92 -10.67 -6.80
CA ASN A 191 -2.57 -10.86 -6.25
C ASN A 191 -2.09 -12.32 -6.32
N ALA A 192 -0.76 -12.47 -6.45
CA ALA A 192 -0.07 -13.76 -6.42
C ALA A 192 0.02 -14.30 -4.98
N VAL A 193 0.12 -15.63 -4.86
CA VAL A 193 0.37 -16.29 -3.57
C VAL A 193 1.75 -15.90 -3.03
N GLY A 194 1.83 -15.79 -1.70
CA GLY A 194 3.09 -15.54 -1.01
C GLY A 194 3.98 -16.79 -0.95
N LYS A 195 5.06 -16.72 -0.18
CA LYS A 195 6.05 -17.82 -0.05
C LYS A 195 5.49 -19.10 0.59
N ASP A 196 4.38 -18.98 1.31
CA ASP A 196 3.78 -20.12 2.02
C ASP A 196 2.98 -21.03 1.08
N ASP A 197 2.78 -20.63 -0.18
CA ASP A 197 2.05 -21.40 -1.22
C ASP A 197 0.67 -21.90 -0.74
N VAL A 198 -0.05 -21.06 0.03
CA VAL A 198 -1.43 -21.30 0.47
C VAL A 198 -2.36 -20.20 -0.03
N ILE A 199 -3.50 -20.61 -0.58
CA ILE A 199 -4.66 -19.75 -0.82
C ILE A 199 -5.70 -20.00 0.26
N HIS A 200 -6.08 -18.97 1.01
CA HIS A 200 -7.23 -19.03 1.89
C HIS A 200 -8.46 -18.49 1.16
N ILE A 201 -9.60 -19.16 1.30
CA ILE A 201 -10.90 -18.67 0.85
C ILE A 201 -11.88 -18.74 2.02
N ALA A 202 -12.76 -17.74 2.11
CA ALA A 202 -13.80 -17.70 3.13
C ALA A 202 -15.19 -17.81 2.50
N VAL A 203 -16.00 -18.77 2.94
CA VAL A 203 -17.42 -18.89 2.57
C VAL A 203 -18.30 -18.29 3.66
N GLY A 204 -19.29 -17.49 3.25
CA GLY A 204 -20.20 -16.83 4.16
C GLY A 204 -21.23 -17.79 4.75
N GLU A 205 -21.42 -17.72 6.06
CA GLU A 205 -22.42 -18.46 6.81
C GLU A 205 -23.37 -17.52 7.56
N ASN A 206 -24.57 -18.03 7.84
CA ASN A 206 -25.50 -17.36 8.73
C ASN A 206 -25.14 -17.70 10.19
N THR A 207 -24.21 -16.95 10.75
CA THR A 207 -23.75 -17.09 12.14
C THR A 207 -23.48 -15.72 12.74
N ASP A 208 -23.54 -15.62 14.06
CA ASP A 208 -23.24 -14.39 14.78
C ASP A 208 -21.76 -14.04 14.70
N GLY A 209 -21.49 -12.75 14.56
CA GLY A 209 -20.14 -12.22 14.43
C GLY A 209 -20.06 -11.01 13.53
N VAL A 210 -18.83 -10.62 13.20
CA VAL A 210 -18.52 -9.46 12.37
C VAL A 210 -18.49 -9.89 10.90
N PRO A 211 -19.46 -9.48 10.05
CA PRO A 211 -19.57 -10.00 8.69
C PRO A 211 -18.38 -9.63 7.80
N VAL A 212 -17.81 -10.60 7.11
CA VAL A 212 -16.64 -10.40 6.21
C VAL A 212 -16.97 -9.53 5.00
N ASN A 213 -18.17 -9.69 4.45
CA ASN A 213 -18.59 -9.09 3.19
C ASN A 213 -18.90 -7.57 3.28
N VAL A 214 -18.58 -6.93 4.40
CA VAL A 214 -18.55 -5.45 4.50
C VAL A 214 -17.23 -4.86 4.02
N PHE A 215 -16.16 -5.67 3.89
CA PHE A 215 -14.89 -5.21 3.32
C PHE A 215 -15.09 -4.63 1.91
N GLY A 216 -14.50 -3.45 1.66
CA GLY A 216 -14.60 -2.75 0.39
C GLY A 216 -15.97 -2.11 0.11
N VAL A 217 -16.95 -2.24 1.02
CA VAL A 217 -18.24 -1.53 0.96
C VAL A 217 -18.05 -0.11 1.48
N ASP A 218 -18.78 0.85 0.91
CA ASP A 218 -18.84 2.21 1.45
C ASP A 218 -19.23 2.20 2.94
N LYS A 219 -18.62 3.08 3.74
CA LYS A 219 -18.76 3.07 5.20
C LYS A 219 -20.21 3.29 5.70
N GLU A 220 -20.99 4.14 5.04
CA GLU A 220 -22.37 4.41 5.47
C GLU A 220 -23.26 3.23 5.09
N LYS A 221 -23.07 2.72 3.86
CA LYS A 221 -23.75 1.50 3.42
C LYS A 221 -23.40 0.28 4.31
N ALA A 222 -22.15 0.16 4.73
CA ALA A 222 -21.72 -0.90 5.65
C ALA A 222 -22.42 -0.77 7.01
N LYS A 223 -22.54 0.45 7.53
CA LYS A 223 -23.31 0.73 8.75
C LYS A 223 -24.78 0.33 8.60
N ASP A 224 -25.40 0.68 7.47
CA ASP A 224 -26.78 0.27 7.17
C ASP A 224 -26.93 -1.25 7.10
N MET A 225 -25.99 -1.95 6.44
CA MET A 225 -25.96 -3.41 6.35
C MET A 225 -25.86 -4.10 7.72
N LEU A 226 -25.30 -3.43 8.72
CA LEU A 226 -25.12 -3.95 10.07
C LEU A 226 -26.15 -3.42 11.08
N SER A 227 -27.09 -2.58 10.64
CA SER A 227 -28.09 -1.94 11.52
C SER A 227 -29.03 -2.92 12.23
N SER A 228 -29.24 -4.11 11.65
CA SER A 228 -30.05 -5.18 12.24
C SER A 228 -29.28 -6.10 13.19
N LYS A 229 -27.95 -5.94 13.28
CA LYS A 229 -27.11 -6.77 14.16
C LYS A 229 -27.22 -6.28 15.61
N PRO A 230 -27.04 -7.17 16.60
CA PRO A 230 -27.24 -6.84 18.03
C PRO A 230 -26.11 -5.99 18.64
N PHE A 231 -25.26 -5.37 17.82
CA PHE A 231 -24.09 -4.61 18.24
C PHE A 231 -24.09 -3.19 17.69
N SER A 232 -23.48 -2.28 18.44
CA SER A 232 -23.24 -0.91 17.97
C SER A 232 -22.08 -0.84 16.98
N VAL A 233 -22.14 0.11 16.03
CA VAL A 233 -21.10 0.31 15.02
C VAL A 233 -20.46 1.71 15.16
N ASP A 234 -19.15 1.76 15.44
CA ASP A 234 -18.32 2.97 15.36
C ASP A 234 -17.56 3.02 14.02
N LEU A 235 -17.29 4.22 13.50
CA LEU A 235 -16.55 4.41 12.24
C LEU A 235 -15.25 5.16 12.51
N ARG A 236 -14.13 4.58 12.09
CA ARG A 236 -12.80 5.19 12.28
C ARG A 236 -12.01 5.31 10.99
N PRO A 237 -11.35 6.46 10.74
CA PRO A 237 -10.50 6.60 9.58
C PRO A 237 -9.23 5.76 9.75
N LYS A 238 -8.78 5.13 8.67
CA LYS A 238 -7.49 4.43 8.58
C LYS A 238 -6.83 4.71 7.24
N PHE A 239 -5.53 4.96 7.20
CA PHE A 239 -4.84 5.16 5.93
C PHE A 239 -4.94 3.91 5.06
N SER A 240 -5.24 4.09 3.78
CA SER A 240 -5.40 2.97 2.85
C SER A 240 -5.08 3.39 1.41
N SER A 241 -5.01 2.41 0.52
CA SER A 241 -4.84 2.62 -0.91
C SER A 241 -6.02 3.40 -1.51
N ALA A 242 -5.77 4.18 -2.56
CA ALA A 242 -6.78 5.07 -3.16
C ALA A 242 -8.11 4.37 -3.54
N LYS A 243 -8.04 3.10 -3.96
CA LYS A 243 -9.22 2.29 -4.31
C LYS A 243 -10.20 2.03 -3.16
N TYR A 244 -9.77 2.23 -1.91
CA TYR A 244 -10.53 1.97 -0.69
C TYR A 244 -10.97 3.24 0.05
N PHE A 245 -10.77 4.43 -0.54
CA PHE A 245 -11.25 5.65 0.10
C PHE A 245 -12.77 5.62 0.33
N GLY A 246 -13.18 5.94 1.56
CA GLY A 246 -14.56 5.87 2.03
C GLY A 246 -15.10 4.46 2.26
N LYS A 247 -14.33 3.42 1.96
CA LYS A 247 -14.74 2.02 2.06
C LYS A 247 -14.14 1.35 3.28
N ILE A 248 -14.79 0.30 3.79
CA ILE A 248 -14.28 -0.48 4.92
C ILE A 248 -13.01 -1.23 4.52
N VAL A 249 -11.97 -1.09 5.34
CA VAL A 249 -10.64 -1.70 5.17
C VAL A 249 -10.25 -2.60 6.34
N GLY A 250 -11.10 -2.71 7.35
CA GLY A 250 -10.90 -3.58 8.50
C GLY A 250 -11.96 -3.35 9.57
N ALA A 251 -11.90 -4.11 10.65
CA ALA A 251 -12.77 -3.94 11.80
C ALA A 251 -12.09 -4.37 13.11
N TYR A 252 -12.68 -3.97 14.24
CA TYR A 252 -12.40 -4.55 15.55
C TYR A 252 -13.72 -4.90 16.28
N PRO A 253 -13.93 -6.15 16.72
CA PRO A 253 -13.15 -7.35 16.38
C PRO A 253 -12.96 -7.54 14.87
N ALA A 254 -11.97 -8.34 14.47
CA ALA A 254 -11.60 -8.50 13.07
C ALA A 254 -12.78 -8.98 12.21
N LEU A 255 -12.76 -8.64 10.92
CA LEU A 255 -13.76 -9.14 9.99
C LEU A 255 -13.69 -10.68 9.95
N GLY A 256 -14.83 -11.33 10.14
CA GLY A 256 -14.93 -12.79 10.21
C GLY A 256 -14.84 -13.38 11.62
N THR A 257 -14.59 -12.57 12.65
CA THR A 257 -14.66 -13.02 14.05
C THR A 257 -16.09 -13.47 14.37
N LYS A 258 -16.24 -14.73 14.81
CA LYS A 258 -17.51 -15.31 15.27
C LYS A 258 -17.84 -14.85 16.70
N GLY A 259 -19.13 -14.82 17.03
CA GLY A 259 -19.65 -14.54 18.37
C GLY A 259 -20.50 -13.27 18.45
N ASP A 260 -20.80 -12.84 19.67
CA ASP A 260 -21.75 -11.76 19.96
C ASP A 260 -21.06 -10.52 20.53
N PRO A 261 -20.30 -9.75 19.72
CA PRO A 261 -19.68 -8.52 20.22
C PRO A 261 -20.76 -7.53 20.66
N LYS A 262 -20.47 -6.70 21.68
CA LYS A 262 -21.37 -5.60 22.07
C LYS A 262 -21.22 -4.36 21.16
N SER A 263 -20.03 -4.18 20.60
CA SER A 263 -19.66 -3.09 19.73
C SER A 263 -18.64 -3.54 18.70
N VAL A 264 -18.74 -2.99 17.50
CA VAL A 264 -17.80 -3.19 16.40
C VAL A 264 -17.33 -1.84 15.91
N THR A 265 -16.02 -1.66 15.78
CA THR A 265 -15.43 -0.49 15.12
C THR A 265 -15.08 -0.89 13.69
N LEU A 266 -15.66 -0.22 12.69
CA LEU A 266 -15.26 -0.39 11.29
C LEU A 266 -14.24 0.69 10.92
N TYR A 267 -13.13 0.27 10.33
CA TYR A 267 -12.11 1.17 9.81
C TYR A 267 -12.39 1.45 8.34
N TYR A 268 -12.46 2.73 7.95
CA TYR A 268 -12.65 3.14 6.56
C TYR A 268 -11.41 3.85 6.00
N GLY A 269 -11.11 3.57 4.74
CA GLY A 269 -9.93 4.09 4.05
C GLY A 269 -9.98 5.61 3.89
N VAL A 270 -8.87 6.28 4.21
CA VAL A 270 -8.67 7.72 4.02
C VAL A 270 -7.28 8.05 3.48
N ASP A 271 -7.13 9.29 3.03
CA ASP A 271 -5.89 9.87 2.52
C ASP A 271 -5.20 10.77 3.57
N ALA A 272 -4.11 11.41 3.15
CA ALA A 272 -3.32 12.35 3.95
C ALA A 272 -4.13 13.54 4.51
N SER A 273 -5.27 13.91 3.89
CA SER A 273 -6.10 15.03 4.37
C SER A 273 -6.70 14.76 5.76
N LYS A 274 -6.77 13.48 6.16
CA LYS A 274 -7.29 13.05 7.46
C LYS A 274 -6.18 12.67 8.45
N ALA A 275 -4.92 12.96 8.17
CA ALA A 275 -3.79 12.50 8.99
C ALA A 275 -3.94 12.82 10.48
N LYS A 276 -4.30 14.06 10.81
CA LYS A 276 -4.56 14.48 12.21
C LYS A 276 -5.66 13.65 12.86
N ASN A 277 -6.77 13.39 12.16
CA ASN A 277 -7.88 12.59 12.71
C ASN A 277 -7.51 11.12 12.92
N VAL A 278 -6.59 10.58 12.10
CA VAL A 278 -6.10 9.21 12.20
C VAL A 278 -5.22 9.05 13.44
N VAL A 279 -4.26 9.96 13.64
CA VAL A 279 -3.21 9.79 14.66
C VAL A 279 -3.50 10.47 16.00
N THR A 280 -4.56 11.27 16.09
CA THR A 280 -4.89 12.01 17.31
C THR A 280 -6.12 11.51 18.06
N GLU A 281 -6.17 11.84 19.34
CA GLU A 281 -7.37 11.75 20.16
C GLU A 281 -7.66 13.06 20.90
N PRO A 282 -8.94 13.42 21.07
CA PRO A 282 -9.31 14.56 21.90
C PRO A 282 -9.05 14.23 23.39
N THR A 283 -8.62 15.23 24.14
CA THR A 283 -8.49 15.21 25.60
C THR A 283 -8.89 16.56 26.19
N ASP A 284 -9.36 16.56 27.42
CA ASP A 284 -9.78 17.77 28.12
C ASP A 284 -8.55 18.57 28.57
N PHE A 285 -8.53 19.85 28.25
CA PHE A 285 -7.48 20.79 28.62
C PHE A 285 -8.11 22.06 29.22
N GLY A 286 -8.52 21.98 30.48
CA GLY A 286 -9.28 23.04 31.14
C GLY A 286 -10.62 23.26 30.44
N ASP A 287 -10.83 24.46 29.90
CA ASP A 287 -12.02 24.86 29.14
C ASP A 287 -11.92 24.55 27.63
N LYS A 288 -10.81 23.94 27.18
CA LYS A 288 -10.52 23.65 25.78
C LYS A 288 -10.29 22.15 25.54
N THR A 289 -10.28 21.74 24.29
CA THR A 289 -9.93 20.38 23.87
C THR A 289 -8.56 20.37 23.20
N ALA A 290 -7.62 19.59 23.73
CA ALA A 290 -6.35 19.29 23.10
C ALA A 290 -6.44 17.99 22.28
N TYR A 291 -5.55 17.81 21.30
CA TYR A 291 -5.53 16.63 20.45
C TYR A 291 -4.18 15.91 20.55
N LEU A 292 -4.12 14.83 21.32
CA LEU A 292 -2.86 14.11 21.59
C LEU A 292 -2.48 13.24 20.39
N VAL A 293 -1.25 13.35 19.87
CA VAL A 293 -0.67 12.50 18.82
C VAL A 293 -0.17 11.21 19.43
N THR A 294 -1.00 10.19 19.42
CA THR A 294 -0.69 8.95 20.17
C THR A 294 -1.39 7.73 19.60
N ARG A 295 -2.28 7.87 18.60
CA ARG A 295 -2.92 6.71 17.96
C ARG A 295 -2.04 6.09 16.87
N ALA A 296 -1.17 5.18 17.28
CA ALA A 296 -0.28 4.45 16.38
C ALA A 296 -0.96 3.24 15.72
N GLY A 297 -2.12 2.78 16.22
CA GLY A 297 -2.78 1.57 15.74
C GLY A 297 -3.07 1.52 14.24
N SER A 298 -3.31 2.66 13.60
CA SER A 298 -3.57 2.71 12.15
C SER A 298 -2.39 2.28 11.27
N PHE A 299 -1.18 2.13 11.83
CA PHE A 299 0.00 1.64 11.12
C PHE A 299 0.27 0.15 11.33
N VAL A 300 -0.50 -0.51 12.21
CA VAL A 300 -0.43 -1.97 12.39
C VAL A 300 -0.73 -2.65 11.07
N GLY A 301 0.12 -3.62 10.71
CA GLY A 301 -0.02 -4.41 9.50
C GLY A 301 1.30 -4.65 8.80
N LYS A 302 1.18 -5.26 7.62
CA LYS A 302 2.31 -5.64 6.78
C LYS A 302 2.55 -4.60 5.70
N TRP A 303 3.81 -4.27 5.51
CA TRP A 303 4.28 -3.27 4.55
C TRP A 303 5.41 -3.89 3.73
N CYS A 304 5.30 -3.92 2.40
CA CYS A 304 6.27 -4.62 1.56
C CYS A 304 6.77 -3.74 0.41
N THR A 305 8.07 -3.82 0.15
CA THR A 305 8.68 -3.29 -1.07
C THR A 305 8.20 -4.06 -2.31
N LYS A 306 8.38 -3.49 -3.50
CA LYS A 306 8.09 -4.20 -4.77
C LYS A 306 8.93 -5.47 -4.96
N SER A 307 10.11 -5.52 -4.34
CA SER A 307 10.99 -6.70 -4.35
C SER A 307 10.51 -7.84 -3.43
N GLY A 308 9.50 -7.60 -2.58
CA GLY A 308 8.96 -8.59 -1.66
C GLY A 308 9.59 -8.59 -0.26
N ASN A 309 10.53 -7.68 0.03
CA ASN A 309 11.00 -7.46 1.41
C ASN A 309 9.90 -6.76 2.21
N CYS A 310 9.54 -7.29 3.38
CA CYS A 310 8.43 -6.79 4.20
C CYS A 310 8.86 -6.40 5.61
N ILE A 311 8.19 -5.40 6.17
CA ILE A 311 8.19 -5.05 7.59
C ILE A 311 6.76 -5.28 8.08
N LYS A 312 6.60 -5.93 9.23
CA LYS A 312 5.31 -6.05 9.93
C LYS A 312 5.39 -5.20 11.19
N LEU A 313 4.48 -4.23 11.32
CA LEU A 313 4.32 -3.44 12.54
C LEU A 313 3.24 -4.10 13.38
N ILE A 314 3.56 -4.39 14.64
CA ILE A 314 2.65 -5.02 15.60
C ILE A 314 2.49 -4.13 16.84
N PRO A 315 1.37 -4.24 17.56
CA PRO A 315 1.18 -3.50 18.81
C PRO A 315 2.25 -3.90 19.83
N ARG A 316 2.82 -2.92 20.54
CA ARG A 316 3.62 -3.20 21.73
C ARG A 316 2.66 -3.52 22.88
N LEU A 317 2.62 -4.80 23.27
CA LEU A 317 1.89 -5.28 24.44
C LEU A 317 2.86 -5.57 25.58
N MET A 318 2.51 -5.17 26.78
CA MET A 318 3.17 -5.61 28.02
C MET A 318 2.77 -7.06 28.34
N SER A 319 3.50 -7.72 29.25
CA SER A 319 3.32 -9.14 29.57
C SER A 319 1.91 -9.49 30.07
N ASN A 320 1.25 -8.57 30.76
CA ASN A 320 -0.10 -8.72 31.30
C ASN A 320 -1.20 -8.17 30.36
N GLU A 321 -0.83 -7.56 29.23
CA GLU A 321 -1.76 -6.96 28.31
C GLU A 321 -2.22 -7.95 27.23
N GLN A 322 -3.52 -7.90 26.95
CA GLN A 322 -4.14 -8.60 25.82
C GLN A 322 -4.27 -7.65 24.63
N PHE A 323 -4.66 -8.20 23.47
CA PHE A 323 -4.91 -7.42 22.28
C PHE A 323 -5.92 -6.29 22.57
N VAL A 324 -5.59 -5.07 22.15
CA VAL A 324 -6.44 -3.89 22.29
C VAL A 324 -6.88 -3.40 20.91
N GLU A 325 -8.08 -2.82 20.85
CA GLU A 325 -8.59 -2.12 19.67
C GLU A 325 -7.59 -1.09 19.13
N GLU A 326 -7.51 -0.89 17.80
CA GLU A 326 -6.49 -0.02 17.18
C GLU A 326 -6.44 1.39 17.78
N ARG A 327 -7.59 1.96 18.17
CA ARG A 327 -7.66 3.30 18.77
C ARG A 327 -6.89 3.44 20.10
N ASN A 328 -6.64 2.33 20.78
CA ASN A 328 -5.93 2.29 22.07
C ASN A 328 -4.45 1.94 21.92
N ILE A 329 -3.99 1.59 20.70
CA ILE A 329 -2.60 1.24 20.43
C ILE A 329 -1.77 2.52 20.36
N ARG A 330 -0.89 2.70 21.35
CA ARG A 330 -0.01 3.88 21.46
C ARG A 330 1.39 3.65 20.90
N ARG A 331 1.82 2.40 20.96
CA ARG A 331 3.19 1.96 20.75
C ARG A 331 3.19 0.79 19.79
N LEU A 332 4.14 0.80 18.87
CA LEU A 332 4.36 -0.29 17.92
C LEU A 332 5.76 -0.84 18.11
N ILE A 333 5.98 -2.08 17.66
CA ILE A 333 7.31 -2.60 17.42
C ILE A 333 7.36 -3.21 16.02
N PRO A 334 8.51 -3.12 15.34
CA PRO A 334 8.81 -3.98 14.21
C PRO A 334 8.82 -5.46 14.63
N ALA A 335 8.21 -6.35 13.86
CA ALA A 335 8.20 -7.77 14.17
C ALA A 335 9.59 -8.43 14.09
N ASP A 336 10.57 -7.78 13.46
CA ASP A 336 11.94 -8.30 13.32
C ASP A 336 12.81 -8.12 14.59
N ILE A 337 12.35 -7.32 15.55
CA ILE A 337 12.97 -7.20 16.89
C ILE A 337 12.20 -7.98 17.97
N ALA A 338 11.05 -8.55 17.61
CA ALA A 338 10.17 -9.24 18.54
C ALA A 338 10.63 -10.69 18.79
N ASP A 339 10.30 -11.22 19.97
CA ASP A 339 10.40 -12.63 20.29
C ASP A 339 9.37 -13.47 19.51
N LYS A 340 9.39 -14.79 19.71
CA LYS A 340 8.44 -15.72 19.07
C LYS A 340 6.96 -15.44 19.37
N ASN A 341 6.66 -14.65 20.40
CA ASN A 341 5.31 -14.28 20.80
C ASN A 341 4.93 -12.87 20.33
N GLY A 342 5.77 -12.21 19.52
CA GLY A 342 5.54 -10.85 19.06
C GLY A 342 5.74 -9.79 20.15
N ARG A 343 6.61 -10.02 21.13
CA ARG A 343 6.90 -9.10 22.23
C ARG A 343 8.40 -8.78 22.33
N ILE A 344 8.74 -7.68 23.01
CA ILE A 344 10.11 -7.44 23.51
C ILE A 344 10.08 -7.50 25.05
N PRO A 345 11.22 -7.65 25.76
CA PRO A 345 11.23 -7.59 27.22
C PRO A 345 10.56 -6.32 27.73
N ASP A 346 9.75 -6.40 28.79
CA ASP A 346 9.05 -5.24 29.36
C ASP A 346 10.02 -4.25 30.00
N GLU A 347 11.04 -4.78 30.66
CA GLU A 347 12.07 -4.00 31.33
C GLU A 347 13.42 -4.16 30.64
N SER A 348 14.23 -3.10 30.73
CA SER A 348 15.66 -3.12 30.49
C SER A 348 16.37 -3.96 31.55
N HIS A 349 17.67 -4.21 31.35
CA HIS A 349 18.51 -4.93 32.32
C HIS A 349 18.60 -4.25 33.71
N LYS A 350 18.08 -3.02 33.86
CA LYS A 350 18.07 -2.23 35.10
C LYS A 350 16.68 -2.01 35.69
N GLY A 351 15.64 -2.62 35.10
CA GLY A 351 14.26 -2.49 35.61
C GLY A 351 13.48 -1.28 35.08
N TYR A 352 14.09 -0.43 34.24
CA TYR A 352 13.33 0.63 33.54
C TYR A 352 12.48 0.03 32.41
N LEU A 353 11.36 0.67 32.09
CA LEU A 353 10.55 0.32 30.91
C LEU A 353 11.43 0.28 29.66
N ASN A 354 11.39 -0.84 28.94
CA ASN A 354 12.13 -1.01 27.70
C ASN A 354 11.40 -0.32 26.54
N SER A 355 11.98 0.78 26.07
CA SER A 355 11.52 1.58 24.95
C SER A 355 12.35 1.38 23.66
N LYS A 356 13.40 0.56 23.73
CA LYS A 356 14.36 0.43 22.63
C LYS A 356 13.71 -0.25 21.43
N GLY A 357 13.65 0.47 20.31
CA GLY A 357 12.96 0.00 19.10
C GLY A 357 11.43 0.04 19.18
N VAL A 358 10.86 0.56 20.28
CA VAL A 358 9.44 0.91 20.36
C VAL A 358 9.22 2.15 19.53
N LEU A 359 8.20 2.13 18.67
CA LEU A 359 7.84 3.21 17.78
C LEU A 359 6.61 3.93 18.29
N GLU A 360 6.74 5.24 18.45
CA GLU A 360 5.70 6.16 18.89
C GLU A 360 5.58 7.34 17.93
N LEU A 361 4.57 8.16 18.13
CA LEU A 361 4.30 9.34 17.28
C LEU A 361 4.81 10.65 17.90
N ASN A 362 5.38 10.60 19.11
CA ASN A 362 5.74 11.77 19.90
C ASN A 362 6.99 11.48 20.77
N SER A 363 7.54 12.53 21.38
CA SER A 363 8.86 12.51 22.01
C SER A 363 8.85 12.30 23.53
N GLY A 364 7.79 11.71 24.11
CA GLY A 364 7.82 11.24 25.51
C GLY A 364 7.91 12.33 26.60
N SER A 365 7.11 13.39 26.54
CA SER A 365 6.98 14.34 27.65
C SER A 365 5.92 13.86 28.64
N GLN A 366 6.20 13.78 29.95
CA GLN A 366 5.19 13.42 30.95
C GLN A 366 4.00 14.42 31.03
N ASP A 367 4.13 15.59 30.41
CA ASP A 367 3.07 16.58 30.27
C ASP A 367 2.23 16.32 29.00
N PRO A 368 0.88 16.25 29.08
CA PRO A 368 -0.01 16.11 27.93
C PRO A 368 0.16 17.22 26.86
N THR A 369 0.69 18.38 27.22
CA THR A 369 1.06 19.44 26.27
C THR A 369 2.25 19.06 25.37
N GLY A 370 3.07 18.10 25.78
CA GLY A 370 4.13 17.51 24.97
C GLY A 370 3.65 16.60 23.84
N TYR A 371 2.37 16.25 23.83
CA TYR A 371 1.77 15.33 22.86
C TYR A 371 0.72 15.99 21.96
N ALA A 372 0.35 17.25 22.17
CA ALA A 372 -0.79 17.88 21.50
C ALA A 372 -0.47 18.47 20.11
N VAL A 373 -1.39 18.33 19.16
CA VAL A 373 -1.38 19.00 17.84
C VAL A 373 -1.97 20.41 17.92
N PHE A 374 -1.17 21.39 17.47
CA PHE A 374 -1.45 22.76 16.98
C PHE A 374 -2.89 23.26 16.96
N ASP A 375 -3.44 23.54 18.14
CA ASP A 375 -4.29 24.72 18.27
C ASP A 375 -3.41 25.88 18.74
N LYS A 376 -3.23 26.88 17.89
CA LYS A 376 -2.51 28.12 18.23
C LYS A 376 -3.12 28.86 19.44
N ASN A 377 -4.34 28.50 19.82
CA ASN A 377 -5.06 29.02 20.99
C ASN A 377 -4.77 28.22 22.28
N LEU A 378 -4.01 27.13 22.21
CA LEU A 378 -3.56 26.36 23.38
C LEU A 378 -2.12 26.77 23.78
N PRO A 379 -1.82 26.94 25.08
CA PRO A 379 -0.45 27.04 25.59
C PRO A 379 0.37 25.81 25.15
N ASN A 380 1.67 25.95 24.94
CA ASN A 380 2.59 24.84 24.59
C ASN A 380 2.31 24.10 23.26
N SER A 381 1.53 24.67 22.34
CA SER A 381 1.33 24.13 20.98
C SER A 381 2.62 24.05 20.12
N SER A 382 3.75 24.51 20.64
CA SER A 382 5.06 24.50 19.99
C SER A 382 5.86 23.20 20.17
N MET A 383 5.46 22.30 21.07
CA MET A 383 6.23 21.10 21.44
C MET A 383 6.52 20.19 20.25
N MET A 384 5.53 20.02 19.37
CA MET A 384 5.69 19.16 18.20
C MET A 384 6.13 19.93 16.95
N ARG A 385 6.48 21.22 17.00
CA ARG A 385 6.61 22.09 15.79
C ARG A 385 7.53 21.56 14.68
N ASN A 386 8.50 20.72 15.03
CA ASN A 386 9.46 20.13 14.10
C ASN A 386 9.05 18.77 13.53
N HIS A 387 7.95 18.20 14.01
CA HIS A 387 7.40 16.93 13.52
C HIS A 387 6.67 17.12 12.17
N LEU A 388 6.60 16.08 11.35
CA LEU A 388 5.89 16.09 10.08
C LEU A 388 4.37 16.29 10.25
N ILE A 389 3.77 15.70 11.30
CA ILE A 389 2.31 15.82 11.57
C ILE A 389 1.87 17.28 11.83
N SER A 390 2.81 18.12 12.22
CA SER A 390 2.66 19.54 12.48
C SER A 390 2.54 20.38 11.21
N GLY A 391 3.14 19.88 10.14
CA GLY A 391 3.10 20.50 8.83
C GLY A 391 1.80 20.23 8.07
N ASP A 392 1.80 20.63 6.80
CA ASP A 392 0.67 20.47 5.87
C ASP A 392 0.96 19.43 4.77
N THR A 393 2.05 18.65 4.91
CA THR A 393 2.40 17.59 3.96
C THR A 393 1.49 16.37 4.12
N GLY A 394 0.96 16.15 5.33
CA GLY A 394 0.16 14.97 5.69
C GLY A 394 0.99 13.70 5.92
N ALA A 395 2.32 13.80 5.92
CA ALA A 395 3.22 12.73 6.36
C ALA A 395 3.35 12.74 7.90
N VAL A 396 3.74 11.60 8.47
CA VAL A 396 3.96 11.45 9.92
C VAL A 396 5.22 10.62 10.19
N GLU A 397 5.77 10.75 11.39
CA GLU A 397 6.92 9.97 11.84
C GLU A 397 6.50 8.92 12.86
N LEU A 398 7.19 7.78 12.85
CA LEU A 398 7.16 6.77 13.90
C LEU A 398 8.59 6.57 14.37
N TYR A 399 8.89 6.78 15.65
CA TYR A 399 10.28 6.73 16.13
C TYR A 399 10.36 6.32 17.59
N SER A 400 11.54 5.89 18.01
CA SER A 400 11.82 5.54 19.41
C SER A 400 12.03 6.77 20.28
N GLU A 401 11.41 6.74 21.46
CA GLU A 401 11.25 7.86 22.37
C GLU A 401 12.52 8.71 22.57
N GLY A 402 12.35 10.03 22.54
CA GLY A 402 13.47 10.98 22.65
C GLY A 402 14.03 11.15 24.07
N ALA A 403 13.28 10.72 25.09
CA ALA A 403 13.57 10.97 26.51
C ALA A 403 14.53 9.94 27.15
N ILE A 404 15.25 9.15 26.36
CA ILE A 404 16.19 8.12 26.87
C ILE A 404 17.58 8.37 26.31
N VAL A 405 18.52 8.62 27.22
CA VAL A 405 19.95 8.72 26.97
C VAL A 405 20.64 7.42 27.36
N GLN A 406 21.92 7.29 27.01
CA GLN A 406 22.72 6.14 27.37
C GLN A 406 23.99 6.55 28.11
N CYS A 407 24.41 5.71 29.06
CA CYS A 407 25.71 5.78 29.74
C CYS A 407 26.22 4.35 29.96
N ASP A 408 27.46 4.05 29.57
CA ASP A 408 28.03 2.70 29.66
C ASP A 408 27.12 1.60 29.07
N ASN A 409 26.46 1.91 27.94
CA ASN A 409 25.45 1.07 27.28
C ASN A 409 24.20 0.75 28.12
N GLN A 410 23.96 1.48 29.21
CA GLN A 410 22.72 1.44 29.98
C GLN A 410 21.79 2.55 29.48
N ASP A 411 20.52 2.22 29.32
CA ASP A 411 19.48 3.21 29.04
C ASP A 411 19.14 3.95 30.34
N VAL A 412 19.14 5.28 30.29
CA VAL A 412 18.89 6.16 31.43
C VAL A 412 17.82 7.17 31.00
N PRO A 413 16.64 7.18 31.65
CA PRO A 413 15.63 8.21 31.40
C PRO A 413 16.19 9.60 31.69
N VAL A 414 15.87 10.57 30.83
CA VAL A 414 16.17 11.98 31.07
C VAL A 414 15.46 12.42 32.36
N GLY A 415 16.21 13.01 33.29
CA GLY A 415 15.70 13.42 34.60
C GLY A 415 15.72 12.32 35.66
N ASP A 416 16.30 11.14 35.39
CA ASP A 416 16.56 10.15 36.43
C ASP A 416 17.45 10.75 37.54
N THR A 417 16.94 10.73 38.76
CA THR A 417 17.64 11.23 39.96
C THR A 417 18.33 10.12 40.74
N THR A 418 18.17 8.87 40.32
CA THR A 418 18.69 7.68 41.02
C THR A 418 20.03 7.19 40.49
N SER A 419 20.47 7.69 39.34
CA SER A 419 21.76 7.35 38.73
C SER A 419 22.47 8.59 38.16
N THR A 420 23.74 8.43 37.79
CA THR A 420 24.51 9.43 37.01
C THR A 420 25.50 8.72 36.09
N CYS A 421 26.02 9.46 35.11
CA CYS A 421 27.15 9.03 34.31
C CYS A 421 28.43 9.66 34.86
N LEU A 422 29.27 8.84 35.49
CA LEU A 422 30.55 9.26 36.03
C LEU A 422 31.66 8.98 35.02
N ASN A 423 32.11 9.99 34.28
CA ASN A 423 33.11 9.87 33.21
C ASN A 423 32.82 8.74 32.21
N GLY A 424 31.56 8.61 31.78
CA GLY A 424 31.10 7.57 30.85
C GLY A 424 30.75 6.24 31.50
N LYS A 425 30.85 6.12 32.82
CA LYS A 425 30.47 4.94 33.60
C LYS A 425 29.15 5.14 34.32
N TYR A 426 28.24 4.19 34.14
CA TYR A 426 26.96 4.21 34.84
C TYR A 426 27.20 3.96 36.33
N VAL A 427 26.71 4.87 37.18
CA VAL A 427 26.79 4.74 38.63
C VAL A 427 25.39 4.91 39.22
N GLN A 428 24.97 3.93 40.03
CA GLN A 428 23.75 4.04 40.83
C GLN A 428 24.05 4.91 42.05
N LEU A 429 23.23 5.92 42.32
CA LEU A 429 23.38 6.78 43.48
C LEU A 429 22.88 6.05 44.74
N PRO A 430 23.68 6.02 45.82
CA PRO A 430 23.27 5.37 47.06
C PRO A 430 22.15 6.16 47.73
N HIS A 431 21.08 5.47 48.14
CA HIS A 431 19.95 6.11 48.83
C HIS A 431 20.15 6.21 50.35
N ASN A 432 21.01 5.35 50.93
CA ASN A 432 21.24 5.24 52.37
C ASN A 432 22.64 5.70 52.81
N ASP A 433 23.35 6.41 51.94
CA ASP A 433 24.71 6.93 52.20
C ASP A 433 24.83 8.36 51.65
N PRO A 434 24.46 9.39 52.45
CA PRO A 434 24.50 10.78 52.02
C PRO A 434 25.89 11.29 51.68
N ASP A 435 26.92 10.84 52.40
CA ASP A 435 28.31 11.26 52.18
C ASP A 435 28.80 10.76 50.81
N GLU A 436 28.50 9.50 50.48
CA GLU A 436 28.83 8.93 49.18
C GLU A 436 28.00 9.55 48.05
N TYR A 437 26.71 9.84 48.32
CA TYR A 437 25.85 10.57 47.38
C TYR A 437 26.46 11.94 47.02
N ASP A 438 26.82 12.73 48.04
CA ASP A 438 27.39 14.06 47.87
C ASP A 438 28.78 13.99 47.21
N ARG A 439 29.60 12.99 47.55
CA ARG A 439 30.89 12.77 46.89
C ARG A 439 30.71 12.53 45.39
N ILE A 440 29.78 11.66 45.00
CA ILE A 440 29.52 11.35 43.59
C ILE A 440 28.94 12.57 42.87
N LYS A 441 27.96 13.28 43.47
CA LYS A 441 27.33 14.45 42.85
C LYS A 441 28.27 15.63 42.67
N ASN A 442 29.25 15.80 43.56
CA ASN A 442 30.26 16.86 43.47
C ASN A 442 31.52 16.44 42.68
N ASP A 443 31.59 15.18 42.20
CA ASP A 443 32.71 14.74 41.36
C ASP A 443 32.69 15.49 40.01
N PRO A 444 33.81 16.05 39.52
CA PRO A 444 33.87 16.72 38.22
C PRO A 444 33.47 15.84 37.03
N GLY A 445 33.51 14.52 37.21
CA GLY A 445 33.06 13.52 36.25
C GLY A 445 31.56 13.22 36.30
N ALA A 446 30.81 13.77 37.27
CA ALA A 446 29.37 13.57 37.37
C ALA A 446 28.64 14.17 36.15
N ASP A 447 27.64 13.45 35.68
CA ASP A 447 26.87 13.80 34.48
C ASP A 447 27.74 14.01 33.22
N VAL A 448 28.89 13.34 33.16
CA VAL A 448 29.82 13.33 32.02
C VAL A 448 29.80 11.97 31.35
N GLY A 449 29.62 11.97 30.03
CA GLY A 449 29.70 10.77 29.20
C GLY A 449 28.35 10.15 28.81
N PHE A 450 27.24 10.85 29.07
CA PHE A 450 25.96 10.51 28.46
C PHE A 450 25.99 10.69 26.94
N TYR A 451 25.21 9.89 26.22
CA TYR A 451 25.08 9.97 24.78
C TYR A 451 23.73 9.46 24.28
N TYR A 452 23.30 9.95 23.11
CA TYR A 452 22.22 9.35 22.34
C TYR A 452 22.77 8.38 21.30
N THR A 453 22.02 7.34 20.98
CA THR A 453 22.25 6.51 19.79
C THR A 453 21.06 6.56 18.86
N MET A 454 21.35 6.44 17.56
CA MET A 454 20.35 6.42 16.51
C MET A 454 19.50 5.14 16.62
N GLN A 455 18.22 5.31 16.94
CA GLN A 455 17.23 4.22 17.00
C GLN A 455 16.45 4.07 15.69
N ASP A 456 15.53 3.11 15.65
CA ASP A 456 14.59 2.99 14.54
C ASP A 456 13.75 4.26 14.40
N PHE A 457 13.58 4.68 13.14
CA PHE A 457 12.82 5.85 12.74
C PHE A 457 12.19 5.55 11.39
N MET A 458 10.90 5.78 11.29
CA MET A 458 10.12 5.55 10.10
C MET A 458 9.37 6.81 9.70
N VAL A 459 9.26 7.03 8.39
CA VAL A 459 8.43 8.08 7.81
C VAL A 459 7.28 7.41 7.10
N VAL A 460 6.05 7.73 7.51
CA VAL A 460 4.84 7.27 6.85
C VAL A 460 4.36 8.34 5.89
N VAL A 461 4.15 7.95 4.64
CA VAL A 461 3.65 8.82 3.56
C VAL A 461 2.30 8.26 3.10
N PRO A 462 1.18 8.81 3.60
CA PRO A 462 -0.14 8.43 3.12
C PRO A 462 -0.38 8.87 1.67
N VAL A 463 -1.33 8.23 1.01
CA VAL A 463 -1.81 8.68 -0.31
C VAL A 463 -2.30 10.12 -0.21
N GLY A 464 -1.99 10.95 -1.22
CA GLY A 464 -2.37 12.36 -1.23
C GLY A 464 -1.48 13.27 -0.38
N ALA A 465 -0.45 12.74 0.28
CA ALA A 465 0.56 13.58 0.92
C ALA A 465 1.21 14.51 -0.10
N LYS A 466 1.59 15.73 0.31
CA LYS A 466 2.31 16.70 -0.54
C LYS A 466 3.76 16.25 -0.72
N PHE A 467 3.96 15.15 -1.44
CA PHE A 467 5.22 14.42 -1.53
C PHE A 467 6.34 15.27 -2.12
N ASP A 468 6.10 16.00 -3.20
CA ASP A 468 7.12 16.85 -3.82
C ASP A 468 7.52 18.01 -2.88
N LYS A 469 6.58 18.53 -2.06
CA LYS A 469 6.89 19.51 -1.01
C LYS A 469 7.77 18.91 0.08
N LEU A 470 7.46 17.68 0.53
CA LEU A 470 8.25 16.97 1.52
C LEU A 470 9.68 16.70 1.00
N LEU A 471 9.81 16.23 -0.24
CA LEU A 471 11.10 15.97 -0.88
C LEU A 471 11.97 17.24 -0.99
N ASN A 472 11.35 18.37 -1.34
CA ASN A 472 12.04 19.66 -1.49
C ASN A 472 12.25 20.41 -0.16
N SER A 473 11.80 19.87 0.98
CA SER A 473 11.89 20.54 2.29
C SER A 473 13.26 20.42 2.97
N GLY A 474 14.19 19.64 2.37
CA GLY A 474 15.46 19.28 3.00
C GLY A 474 15.34 18.17 4.05
N TYR A 475 14.18 17.52 4.16
CA TYR A 475 13.95 16.45 5.14
C TYR A 475 14.77 15.18 4.84
N PHE A 476 15.10 14.93 3.57
CA PHE A 476 15.81 13.72 3.13
C PHE A 476 17.24 13.99 2.66
N VAL A 477 18.13 13.02 2.86
CA VAL A 477 19.50 13.03 2.31
C VAL A 477 19.52 12.39 0.92
N GLY A 478 20.00 13.14 -0.06
CA GLY A 478 20.15 12.67 -1.43
C GLY A 478 18.85 12.69 -2.23
N LYS A 479 18.80 11.88 -3.29
CA LYS A 479 17.67 11.81 -4.21
C LYS A 479 17.47 10.35 -4.65
N GLY A 480 16.23 9.89 -4.68
CA GLY A 480 15.87 8.60 -5.26
C GLY A 480 16.01 8.59 -6.79
N GLU A 481 16.20 7.42 -7.37
CA GLU A 481 16.27 7.21 -8.81
C GLU A 481 14.87 7.12 -9.43
N THR A 482 13.94 6.54 -8.67
CA THR A 482 12.58 6.21 -9.10
C THR A 482 11.55 6.76 -8.11
N LYS A 483 10.48 7.36 -8.65
CA LYS A 483 9.41 7.91 -7.82
C LYS A 483 8.58 6.77 -7.21
N PRO A 484 8.34 6.76 -5.89
CA PRO A 484 7.45 5.80 -5.26
C PRO A 484 6.03 5.82 -5.85
N ASP A 485 5.32 4.69 -5.79
CA ASP A 485 3.90 4.56 -6.13
C ASP A 485 3.04 5.31 -5.11
N LEU A 486 2.65 6.53 -5.46
CA LEU A 486 1.84 7.40 -4.61
C LEU A 486 0.35 7.02 -4.56
N THR A 487 -0.08 5.93 -5.22
CA THR A 487 -1.47 5.42 -5.14
C THR A 487 -1.70 4.52 -3.94
N ARG A 488 -0.63 4.15 -3.23
CA ARG A 488 -0.62 3.34 -2.02
C ARG A 488 0.15 4.08 -0.92
N PRO A 489 -0.32 4.03 0.34
CA PRO A 489 0.48 4.55 1.44
C PRO A 489 1.74 3.70 1.58
N PHE A 490 2.85 4.33 1.95
CA PHE A 490 4.12 3.64 2.16
C PHE A 490 4.88 4.15 3.37
N ILE A 491 5.78 3.32 3.87
CA ILE A 491 6.71 3.63 4.95
C ILE A 491 8.14 3.57 4.41
N LEU A 492 8.96 4.50 4.87
CA LEU A 492 10.42 4.46 4.73
C LEU A 492 11.01 4.13 6.11
N ARG A 493 11.99 3.23 6.17
CA ARG A 493 12.76 2.95 7.40
C ARG A 493 14.16 3.55 7.29
N ARG A 494 14.58 4.29 8.31
CA ARG A 494 15.91 4.89 8.39
C ARG A 494 16.98 3.80 8.31
N ASN A 495 18.04 4.04 7.53
CA ASN A 495 19.19 3.14 7.47
C ASN A 495 20.42 3.78 8.14
N PRO A 496 20.79 3.37 9.36
CA PRO A 496 21.94 3.91 10.09
C PRO A 496 23.27 3.81 9.34
N LYS A 497 23.42 2.85 8.40
CA LYS A 497 24.64 2.68 7.61
C LYS A 497 24.92 3.83 6.63
N LEU A 498 23.93 4.70 6.39
CA LEU A 498 24.06 5.86 5.50
C LEU A 498 24.51 7.14 6.24
N TYR A 499 24.79 7.05 7.54
CA TYR A 499 25.19 8.18 8.37
C TYR A 499 26.66 8.06 8.77
N LYS A 500 27.34 9.20 8.83
CA LYS A 500 28.73 9.28 9.34
C LYS A 500 28.79 9.08 10.84
N GLU A 501 27.75 9.49 11.55
CA GLU A 501 27.64 9.46 13.01
C GLU A 501 26.26 8.93 13.40
N THR A 502 26.23 7.90 14.24
CA THR A 502 25.00 7.28 14.78
C THR A 502 24.95 7.35 16.31
N ARG A 503 25.91 8.05 16.93
CA ARG A 503 26.00 8.30 18.35
C ARG A 503 26.33 9.76 18.57
N LYS A 504 25.61 10.46 19.44
CA LYS A 504 25.89 11.84 19.81
C LYS A 504 26.21 11.91 21.30
N ASN A 505 27.45 12.26 21.65
CA ASN A 505 27.80 12.53 23.05
C ASN A 505 27.20 13.86 23.50
N LEU A 506 26.74 13.89 24.75
CA LEU A 506 26.25 15.09 25.42
C LEU A 506 27.42 15.89 26.02
N PRO A 507 27.26 17.22 26.16
CA PRO A 507 28.24 18.04 26.85
C PRO A 507 28.35 17.64 28.33
N ALA A 508 29.49 17.95 28.94
CA ALA A 508 29.72 17.75 30.37
C ALA A 508 28.65 18.48 31.21
N GLY A 509 28.20 17.84 32.29
CA GLY A 509 27.20 18.39 33.21
C GLY A 509 25.75 18.20 32.77
N GLY A 510 25.47 17.30 31.80
CA GLY A 510 24.12 16.83 31.45
C GLY A 510 23.05 17.92 31.41
N GLY A 511 22.98 18.68 30.31
CA GLY A 511 22.03 19.81 30.22
C GLY A 511 21.38 20.03 28.86
N ASP A 512 22.02 19.58 27.78
CA ASP A 512 21.49 19.69 26.42
C ASP A 512 20.77 18.40 26.03
N TRP A 513 19.68 18.06 26.74
CA TRP A 513 18.85 16.85 26.57
C TRP A 513 18.07 16.83 25.25
N VAL A 514 18.71 17.24 24.17
CA VAL A 514 18.15 17.33 22.83
C VAL A 514 18.69 16.17 22.01
N ASN A 515 17.83 15.17 21.80
CA ASN A 515 18.16 14.04 20.94
C ASN A 515 18.17 14.49 19.47
N PRO A 516 19.33 14.50 18.77
CA PRO A 516 19.40 14.97 17.39
C PRO A 516 18.79 13.97 16.40
N PHE A 517 18.54 12.73 16.82
CA PHE A 517 18.07 11.66 15.94
C PHE A 517 16.56 11.60 15.82
N VAL A 518 15.81 12.41 16.58
CA VAL A 518 14.33 12.47 16.54
C VAL A 518 13.87 13.93 16.51
N PRO A 519 12.67 14.24 15.98
CA PRO A 519 12.12 15.58 16.10
C PRO A 519 11.86 15.89 17.57
N THR A 520 12.24 17.09 17.98
CA THR A 520 12.02 17.61 19.33
C THR A 520 11.33 18.96 19.23
N GLU A 521 11.01 19.56 20.38
CA GLU A 521 10.65 20.96 20.39
C GLU A 521 11.78 21.81 19.78
N HIS A 522 13.03 21.58 20.17
CA HIS A 522 14.14 22.47 19.81
C HIS A 522 14.60 22.33 18.36
N SER A 523 14.56 21.13 17.78
CA SER A 523 15.10 20.87 16.45
C SER A 523 14.36 19.77 15.68
N ARG A 524 14.52 19.77 14.35
CA ARG A 524 14.21 18.60 13.52
C ARG A 524 15.25 17.52 13.76
N ALA A 525 14.87 16.27 13.55
CA ALA A 525 15.84 15.17 13.45
C ALA A 525 16.89 15.48 12.37
N VAL A 526 18.08 14.88 12.51
CA VAL A 526 19.05 14.81 11.40
C VAL A 526 18.34 14.31 10.12
N PRO A 527 18.68 14.86 8.95
CA PRO A 527 17.97 14.54 7.71
C PRO A 527 17.89 13.02 7.46
N PHE A 528 16.71 12.57 7.04
CA PHE A 528 16.39 11.16 6.90
C PHE A 528 17.08 10.55 5.68
N ALA A 529 17.77 9.44 5.89
CA ALA A 529 18.37 8.60 4.86
C ALA A 529 17.87 7.14 4.97
N PRO A 530 17.55 6.48 3.84
CA PRO A 530 17.72 6.96 2.46
C PRO A 530 16.63 7.95 2.02
N ALA A 531 16.89 8.71 0.94
CA ALA A 531 15.82 9.42 0.23
C ALA A 531 14.76 8.44 -0.29
N PRO A 532 13.49 8.89 -0.44
CA PRO A 532 12.42 8.03 -0.94
C PRO A 532 12.73 7.53 -2.35
N ASP A 533 12.63 6.22 -2.54
CA ASP A 533 12.78 5.55 -3.83
C ASP A 533 11.81 4.35 -3.89
N ASP A 534 11.35 3.99 -5.09
CA ASP A 534 10.42 2.87 -5.25
C ASP A 534 11.00 1.52 -4.77
N SER A 535 12.33 1.37 -4.77
CA SER A 535 13.03 0.19 -4.26
C SER A 535 13.07 0.08 -2.73
N ASN A 536 12.94 1.21 -2.02
CA ASN A 536 13.03 1.27 -0.55
C ASN A 536 11.71 1.65 0.14
N ALA A 537 10.67 1.99 -0.61
CA ALA A 537 9.33 2.23 -0.11
C ALA A 537 8.62 0.90 0.23
N TYR A 538 8.22 0.75 1.49
CA TYR A 538 7.42 -0.37 1.96
C TYR A 538 5.93 0.00 1.84
N TYR A 539 5.24 -0.54 0.84
CA TYR A 539 3.83 -0.24 0.57
C TYR A 539 2.90 -1.06 1.46
N LEU A 540 1.83 -0.45 1.95
CA LEU A 540 0.81 -1.15 2.75
C LEU A 540 0.25 -2.36 1.99
N VAL A 541 0.21 -3.50 2.66
CA VAL A 541 -0.52 -4.69 2.21
C VAL A 541 -1.84 -4.74 2.96
N GLU A 542 -2.94 -4.71 2.21
CA GLU A 542 -4.30 -4.72 2.77
C GLU A 542 -4.64 -6.15 3.21
N GLU A 543 -4.50 -6.42 4.51
CA GLU A 543 -4.81 -7.71 5.16
C GLU A 543 -5.95 -7.51 6.17
N PRO A 544 -7.20 -7.32 5.71
CA PRO A 544 -8.33 -6.96 6.56
C PRO A 544 -8.91 -8.14 7.38
N PHE A 545 -8.39 -9.36 7.17
CA PHE A 545 -8.90 -10.61 7.73
C PHE A 545 -7.81 -11.30 8.54
N ASP A 546 -8.19 -11.79 9.72
CA ASP A 546 -7.34 -12.63 10.54
C ASP A 546 -7.67 -14.11 10.24
N TRP A 547 -6.86 -14.72 9.38
CA TRP A 547 -7.06 -16.10 8.93
C TRP A 547 -6.71 -17.13 10.00
N ASP A 548 -5.93 -16.76 11.03
CA ASP A 548 -5.50 -17.69 12.08
C ASP A 548 -6.60 -17.92 13.12
N THR A 549 -7.54 -16.97 13.26
CA THR A 549 -8.64 -17.04 14.23
C THR A 549 -9.83 -17.89 13.79
N SER A 550 -9.87 -18.30 12.51
CA SER A 550 -10.98 -19.10 11.96
C SER A 550 -10.52 -20.53 11.66
N THR A 551 -11.27 -21.51 12.19
CA THR A 551 -11.04 -22.92 11.86
C THR A 551 -11.10 -23.13 10.36
N SER A 552 -10.07 -23.77 9.81
CA SER A 552 -9.99 -24.06 8.39
C SER A 552 -10.00 -25.55 8.11
N GLU A 553 -10.55 -25.89 6.95
CA GLU A 553 -10.45 -27.23 6.36
C GLU A 553 -9.67 -27.17 5.04
N SER A 554 -9.08 -28.30 4.65
CA SER A 554 -8.43 -28.40 3.34
C SER A 554 -9.51 -28.52 2.27
N LEU A 555 -9.39 -27.74 1.20
CA LEU A 555 -10.30 -27.82 0.07
C LEU A 555 -9.82 -28.80 -1.01
#